data_AF-A0A0S7EHG5-F1
#
_entry.id   AF-A0A0S7EHG5-F1
#
_cell.length_a   1.000
_cell.length_b   1.000
_cell.length_c   1.000
_cell.angle_alpha   90.00
_cell.angle_beta   90.00
_cell.angle_gamma   90.00
#
_symmetry.space_group_name_H-M   'P 1'
#
loop_
_entity.id
_entity.type
_entity.pdbx_description
1 polymer ?
#
loop_
_entity_poly.entity_id
_entity_poly.type
_entity_poly.pdbx_seq_one_letter_code
_entity_poly.pdbx_strand_id
1 'polypeptide(L)'
;VDHNSRTTTFKDPRPGFESGSRQGGSPGAYDRSFRWKYHQFRFLCHSNALPSHVKISVSRQTLFEDSFQQIMNVKPYDLRRRLYIIMRGEEGLDYGGIAREWFFLLSHEVLNPMYCLFEYAGKNNYCLQINPASSINPDHLTYFRFIGRFIAMALYHGKFIDTGFTLPFYKRMLDKKPTLKDLESIDPEFYNSIMWVKENNLEECGVELYFAQDMEILGKVSSHALKEGGEDELVTEENKEEYISLLTDWRFTRGVEEQTKAFLDGFNEVVPLEWLRYFDEKELELMLCGMQEIDLADWQKNTIYRHYTKNSKQIHWFWQVVKEMDNEKRIRLLQFVTGTCRLPVGGFTELIGTPG
;
A
#
# COMPACT_ATOMS: atom_id res chain seq x y z
N VAL A 1 19.05 -16.03 11.42
CA VAL A 1 18.44 -15.01 12.30
C VAL A 1 17.02 -15.43 12.55
N ASP A 2 16.61 -15.41 13.82
CA ASP A 2 15.28 -15.84 14.23
C ASP A 2 14.40 -14.60 14.46
N HIS A 3 13.35 -14.48 13.66
CA HIS A 3 12.40 -13.37 13.73
C HIS A 3 11.49 -13.45 14.97
N ASN A 4 11.23 -14.65 15.48
CA ASN A 4 10.36 -14.87 16.63
C ASN A 4 11.07 -14.42 17.91
N SER A 5 12.33 -14.85 18.09
CA SER A 5 13.13 -14.49 19.26
C SER A 5 13.93 -13.19 19.11
N ARG A 6 13.94 -12.59 17.91
CA ARG A 6 14.71 -11.39 17.57
C ARG A 6 16.24 -11.56 17.78
N THR A 7 16.76 -12.78 17.68
CA THR A 7 18.18 -13.12 17.90
C THR A 7 18.94 -13.46 16.61
N THR A 8 20.26 -13.25 16.61
CA THR A 8 21.15 -13.67 15.52
C THR A 8 22.04 -14.83 15.99
N THR A 9 22.30 -15.77 15.08
CA THR A 9 23.18 -16.92 15.34
C THR A 9 23.89 -17.29 14.05
N PHE A 10 25.14 -17.74 14.16
CA PHE A 10 25.92 -18.31 13.06
C PHE A 10 25.58 -19.78 12.81
N LYS A 11 24.81 -20.42 13.70
CA LYS A 11 24.35 -21.79 13.52
C LYS A 11 23.13 -21.80 12.60
N ASP A 12 23.22 -22.58 11.53
CA ASP A 12 22.11 -22.82 10.61
C ASP A 12 21.00 -23.58 11.35
N PRO A 13 19.74 -23.08 11.36
CA PRO A 13 18.65 -23.72 12.08
C PRO A 13 18.07 -24.94 11.36
N ARG A 14 18.51 -25.27 10.14
CA ARG A 14 18.05 -26.45 9.40
C ARG A 14 18.68 -27.73 9.96
N PRO A 15 17.93 -28.82 10.17
CA PRO A 15 18.49 -30.07 10.68
C PRO A 15 19.57 -30.62 9.73
N GLY A 16 20.77 -30.88 10.25
CA GLY A 16 21.86 -31.54 9.51
C GLY A 16 22.83 -30.65 8.73
N PHE A 17 22.78 -29.31 8.89
CA PHE A 17 23.70 -28.39 8.20
C PHE A 17 24.88 -28.01 9.12
N GLU A 18 26.05 -28.63 8.91
CA GLU A 18 27.31 -28.13 9.46
C GLU A 18 27.87 -27.01 8.56
N SER A 19 28.35 -25.93 9.17
CA SER A 19 28.82 -24.73 8.48
C SER A 19 30.09 -25.01 7.67
N GLY A 20 29.91 -25.47 6.43
CA GLY A 20 30.96 -25.71 5.44
C GLY A 20 30.71 -24.93 4.16
N SER A 21 31.75 -24.26 3.67
CA SER A 21 31.85 -23.39 2.50
C SER A 21 31.04 -23.83 1.26
N ARG A 22 30.20 -22.91 0.74
CA ARG A 22 29.79 -22.92 -0.68
C ARG A 22 29.79 -21.50 -1.26
N GLN A 23 30.59 -21.31 -2.30
CA GLN A 23 30.50 -20.19 -3.24
C GLN A 23 29.25 -20.38 -4.11
N GLY A 24 28.39 -19.36 -4.18
CA GLY A 24 27.30 -19.29 -5.15
C GLY A 24 26.05 -18.59 -4.62
N GLY A 25 25.83 -17.34 -5.05
CA GLY A 25 24.52 -16.69 -5.18
C GLY A 25 23.64 -16.48 -3.93
N SER A 26 24.04 -16.92 -2.74
CA SER A 26 23.26 -16.71 -1.53
C SER A 26 23.28 -15.24 -1.13
N PRO A 27 22.14 -14.63 -0.76
CA PRO A 27 22.13 -13.33 -0.09
C PRO A 27 23.10 -13.39 1.09
N GLY A 28 23.91 -12.33 1.25
CA GLY A 28 24.90 -12.23 2.31
C GLY A 28 24.31 -12.40 3.71
N ALA A 29 25.17 -12.37 4.73
CA ALA A 29 24.76 -12.45 6.14
C ALA A 29 23.53 -11.56 6.40
N TYR A 30 22.49 -12.14 7.00
CA TYR A 30 21.21 -11.49 7.24
C TYR A 30 21.42 -10.12 7.91
N ASP A 31 20.85 -9.10 7.29
CA ASP A 31 20.74 -7.74 7.80
C ASP A 31 19.26 -7.36 7.84
N ARG A 32 18.82 -6.60 8.85
CA ARG A 32 17.43 -6.15 8.98
C ARG A 32 17.04 -5.08 7.95
N SER A 33 17.98 -4.66 7.11
CA SER A 33 17.78 -3.62 6.09
C SER A 33 16.75 -4.02 5.03
N PHE A 34 16.06 -3.01 4.49
CA PHE A 34 15.19 -3.18 3.33
C PHE A 34 15.93 -3.85 2.17
N ARG A 35 17.19 -3.48 1.95
CA ARG A 35 18.05 -4.05 0.91
C ARG A 35 18.17 -5.57 1.00
N TRP A 36 18.36 -6.12 2.20
CA TRP A 36 18.43 -7.58 2.37
C TRP A 36 17.10 -8.25 2.06
N LYS A 37 15.99 -7.68 2.58
CA LYS A 37 14.62 -8.18 2.31
C LYS A 37 14.30 -8.17 0.82
N TYR A 38 14.66 -7.08 0.14
CA TYR A 38 14.56 -6.95 -1.32
C TYR A 38 15.31 -8.07 -2.04
N HIS A 39 16.59 -8.30 -1.71
CA HIS A 39 17.37 -9.37 -2.34
C HIS A 39 16.77 -10.76 -2.09
N GLN A 40 16.24 -11.03 -0.90
CA GLN A 40 15.55 -12.28 -0.59
C GLN A 40 14.29 -12.45 -1.45
N PHE A 41 13.47 -11.39 -1.58
CA PHE A 41 12.29 -11.40 -2.44
C PHE A 41 12.66 -11.58 -3.93
N ARG A 42 13.70 -10.89 -4.41
CA ARG A 42 14.22 -11.08 -5.77
C ARG A 42 14.68 -12.51 -5.98
N PHE A 43 15.39 -13.11 -5.02
CA PHE A 43 15.80 -14.52 -5.11
C PHE A 43 14.58 -15.44 -5.25
N LEU A 44 13.54 -15.27 -4.43
CA LEU A 44 12.29 -16.03 -4.53
C LEU A 44 11.64 -15.90 -5.92
N CYS A 45 11.58 -14.69 -6.47
CA CYS A 45 11.06 -14.48 -7.82
C CYS A 45 11.91 -15.22 -8.88
N HIS A 46 13.24 -15.08 -8.84
CA HIS A 46 14.11 -15.76 -9.82
C HIS A 46 14.05 -17.29 -9.70
N SER A 47 13.97 -17.84 -8.50
CA SER A 47 13.87 -19.29 -8.27
C SER A 47 12.56 -19.90 -8.77
N ASN A 48 11.51 -19.08 -8.89
CA ASN A 48 10.19 -19.50 -9.37
C ASN A 48 9.89 -19.00 -10.80
N ALA A 49 10.91 -18.46 -11.49
CA ALA A 49 10.77 -17.99 -12.86
C ALA A 49 10.56 -19.15 -13.82
N LEU A 50 9.56 -19.01 -14.66
CA LEU A 50 9.31 -19.95 -15.75
C LEU A 50 10.16 -19.57 -16.97
N PRO A 51 10.61 -20.57 -17.76
CA PRO A 51 11.39 -20.32 -18.96
C PRO A 51 10.56 -19.59 -20.03
N SER A 52 11.19 -19.15 -21.13
CA SER A 52 10.51 -18.41 -22.20
C SER A 52 9.94 -17.06 -21.74
N HIS A 53 8.99 -16.52 -22.50
CA HIS A 53 8.44 -15.18 -22.33
C HIS A 53 6.93 -15.15 -22.61
N VAL A 54 6.26 -14.13 -22.07
CA VAL A 54 4.88 -13.75 -22.41
C VAL A 54 4.91 -12.44 -23.17
N LYS A 55 4.18 -12.37 -24.28
CA LYS A 55 3.99 -11.15 -25.06
C LYS A 55 2.61 -10.59 -24.76
N ILE A 56 2.54 -9.30 -24.44
CA ILE A 56 1.28 -8.56 -24.29
C ILE A 56 1.32 -7.43 -25.30
N SER A 57 0.39 -7.41 -26.25
CA SER A 57 0.34 -6.43 -27.33
C SER A 57 -0.77 -5.42 -27.08
N VAL A 58 -0.42 -4.16 -26.86
CA VAL A 58 -1.35 -3.11 -26.44
C VAL A 58 -1.28 -1.92 -27.39
N SER A 59 -2.36 -1.13 -27.47
CA SER A 59 -2.34 0.20 -28.11
C SER A 59 -2.42 1.29 -27.05
N ARG A 60 -1.89 2.49 -27.33
CA ARG A 60 -2.00 3.62 -26.41
C ARG A 60 -3.45 4.05 -26.14
N GLN A 61 -4.31 3.96 -27.16
CA GLN A 61 -5.72 4.39 -27.07
C GLN A 61 -6.61 3.42 -26.30
N THR A 62 -6.22 2.15 -26.22
CA THR A 62 -7.02 1.07 -25.61
C THR A 62 -6.21 0.29 -24.57
N LEU A 63 -5.26 0.99 -23.92
CA LEU A 63 -4.24 0.40 -23.06
C LEU A 63 -4.84 -0.50 -21.98
N PHE A 64 -5.88 -0.01 -21.29
CA PHE A 64 -6.54 -0.73 -20.22
C PHE A 64 -7.22 -2.01 -20.72
N GLU A 65 -8.10 -1.89 -21.73
CA GLU A 65 -8.87 -3.02 -22.26
C GLU A 65 -7.96 -4.10 -22.87
N ASP A 66 -6.96 -3.71 -23.66
CA ASP A 66 -6.00 -4.64 -24.26
C ASP A 66 -5.22 -5.41 -23.18
N SER A 67 -4.83 -4.71 -22.11
CA SER A 67 -4.10 -5.28 -20.97
C SER A 67 -5.00 -6.23 -20.18
N PHE A 68 -6.22 -5.79 -19.89
CA PHE A 68 -7.24 -6.57 -19.17
C PHE A 68 -7.51 -7.90 -19.86
N GLN A 69 -7.87 -7.87 -21.15
CA GLN A 69 -8.20 -9.08 -21.90
C GLN A 69 -7.01 -10.06 -21.94
N GLN A 70 -5.80 -9.58 -22.20
CA GLN A 70 -4.64 -10.46 -22.31
C GLN A 70 -4.20 -11.02 -20.97
N ILE A 71 -4.14 -10.21 -19.91
CA ILE A 71 -3.69 -10.67 -18.58
C ILE A 71 -4.70 -11.64 -17.96
N MET A 72 -5.99 -11.43 -18.20
CA MET A 72 -7.04 -12.32 -17.69
C MET A 72 -7.09 -13.66 -18.43
N ASN A 73 -6.78 -13.67 -19.74
CA ASN A 73 -6.74 -14.89 -20.56
C ASN A 73 -5.44 -15.71 -20.40
N VAL A 74 -4.36 -15.10 -19.91
CA VAL A 74 -3.12 -15.80 -19.60
C VAL A 74 -3.26 -16.52 -18.25
N LYS A 75 -2.79 -17.77 -18.19
CA LYS A 75 -2.75 -18.50 -16.92
C LYS A 75 -1.83 -17.76 -15.94
N PRO A 76 -2.21 -17.58 -14.67
CA PRO A 76 -1.47 -16.68 -13.78
C PRO A 76 0.02 -16.99 -13.62
N TYR A 77 0.38 -18.26 -13.57
CA TYR A 77 1.79 -18.66 -13.46
C TYR A 77 2.61 -18.28 -14.70
N ASP A 78 1.99 -18.21 -15.89
CA ASP A 78 2.69 -17.81 -17.12
C ASP A 78 3.09 -16.32 -17.08
N LEU A 79 2.40 -15.48 -16.29
CA LEU A 79 2.77 -14.07 -16.06
C LEU A 79 4.11 -13.93 -15.30
N ARG A 80 4.66 -15.02 -14.75
CA ARG A 80 6.01 -15.09 -14.14
C ARG A 80 7.13 -15.30 -15.15
N ARG A 81 6.82 -15.58 -16.42
CA ARG A 81 7.81 -15.63 -17.50
C ARG A 81 8.31 -14.22 -17.81
N ARG A 82 9.42 -14.10 -18.55
CA ARG A 82 9.92 -12.80 -18.99
C ARG A 82 8.82 -12.04 -19.74
N LEU A 83 8.54 -10.80 -19.33
CA LEU A 83 7.48 -9.99 -19.91
C LEU A 83 7.99 -9.17 -21.09
N TYR A 84 7.33 -9.28 -22.25
CA TYR A 84 7.53 -8.40 -23.40
C TYR A 84 6.23 -7.66 -23.71
N ILE A 85 6.26 -6.35 -23.47
CA ILE A 85 5.18 -5.45 -23.89
C ILE A 85 5.47 -4.97 -25.31
N ILE A 86 4.47 -5.08 -26.17
CA ILE A 86 4.54 -4.67 -27.58
C ILE A 86 3.52 -3.54 -27.78
N MET A 87 4.00 -2.30 -27.89
CA MET A 87 3.17 -1.17 -28.28
C MET A 87 2.88 -1.25 -29.79
N ARG A 88 1.61 -1.46 -30.15
CA ARG A 88 1.19 -1.59 -31.55
C ARG A 88 1.45 -0.29 -32.30
N GLY A 89 2.16 -0.40 -33.44
CA GLY A 89 2.53 0.75 -34.26
C GLY A 89 3.82 1.46 -33.86
N GLU A 90 4.51 0.99 -32.81
CA GLU A 90 5.79 1.54 -32.37
C GLU A 90 6.90 0.50 -32.49
N GLU A 91 7.98 0.84 -33.21
CA GLU A 91 9.18 0.00 -33.25
C GLU A 91 10.03 0.23 -32.00
N GLY A 92 9.92 -0.68 -31.05
CA GLY A 92 10.69 -0.67 -29.81
C GLY A 92 11.82 -1.68 -29.80
N LEU A 93 13.07 -1.24 -29.84
CA LEU A 93 14.23 -2.10 -29.54
C LEU A 93 14.44 -2.27 -28.02
N ASP A 94 14.04 -1.26 -27.23
CA ASP A 94 14.12 -1.29 -25.76
C ASP A 94 12.83 -1.81 -25.12
N TYR A 95 12.72 -3.15 -25.07
CA TYR A 95 11.64 -3.84 -24.35
C TYR A 95 11.56 -3.46 -22.85
N GLY A 96 12.66 -3.00 -22.25
CA GLY A 96 12.72 -2.62 -20.84
C GLY A 96 12.09 -1.24 -20.56
N GLY A 97 12.36 -0.27 -21.44
CA GLY A 97 11.73 1.05 -21.45
C GLY A 97 10.22 0.96 -21.66
N ILE A 98 9.79 0.23 -22.69
CA ILE A 98 8.36 0.07 -23.02
C ILE A 98 7.60 -0.61 -21.87
N ALA A 99 8.17 -1.63 -21.25
CA ALA A 99 7.53 -2.25 -20.09
C ALA A 99 7.37 -1.27 -18.92
N ARG A 100 8.39 -0.44 -18.62
CA ARG A 100 8.31 0.58 -17.56
C ARG A 100 7.18 1.58 -17.85
N GLU A 101 7.13 2.08 -19.07
CA GLU A 101 6.09 3.01 -19.49
C GLU A 101 4.70 2.37 -19.40
N TRP A 102 4.54 1.13 -19.84
CA TRP A 102 3.27 0.41 -19.75
C TRP A 102 2.78 0.25 -18.31
N PHE A 103 3.66 -0.14 -17.37
CA PHE A 103 3.29 -0.20 -15.94
C PHE A 103 2.88 1.18 -15.40
N PHE A 104 3.59 2.24 -15.77
CA PHE A 104 3.27 3.60 -15.37
C PHE A 104 1.90 4.06 -15.91
N LEU A 105 1.68 3.94 -17.22
CA LEU A 105 0.43 4.37 -17.86
C LEU A 105 -0.77 3.55 -17.37
N LEU A 106 -0.63 2.21 -17.31
CA LEU A 106 -1.71 1.34 -16.84
C LEU A 106 -2.03 1.62 -15.36
N SER A 107 -1.03 1.95 -14.53
CA SER A 107 -1.25 2.30 -13.13
C SER A 107 -2.11 3.56 -12.91
N HIS A 108 -2.20 4.44 -13.91
CA HIS A 108 -3.13 5.58 -13.94
C HIS A 108 -4.48 5.21 -14.54
N GLU A 109 -4.50 4.41 -15.61
CA GLU A 109 -5.74 3.96 -16.26
C GLU A 109 -6.66 3.17 -15.32
N VAL A 110 -6.10 2.40 -14.37
CA VAL A 110 -6.92 1.68 -13.36
C VAL A 110 -7.69 2.62 -12.42
N LEU A 111 -7.32 3.90 -12.36
CA LEU A 111 -7.96 4.93 -11.56
C LEU A 111 -9.07 5.68 -12.31
N ASN A 112 -9.34 5.32 -13.56
CA ASN A 112 -10.35 6.00 -14.37
C ASN A 112 -11.74 5.89 -13.69
N PRO A 113 -12.39 7.02 -13.35
CA PRO A 113 -13.67 7.04 -12.65
C PRO A 113 -14.79 6.28 -13.39
N MET A 114 -14.66 6.11 -14.71
CA MET A 114 -15.64 5.38 -15.54
C MET A 114 -15.77 3.90 -15.16
N TYR A 115 -14.74 3.29 -14.56
CA TYR A 115 -14.83 1.90 -14.09
C TYR A 115 -15.47 1.77 -12.71
N CYS A 116 -15.66 2.89 -12.00
CA CYS A 116 -16.25 2.98 -10.66
C CYS A 116 -15.54 2.14 -9.58
N LEU A 117 -14.25 1.81 -9.77
CA LEU A 117 -13.51 0.91 -8.87
C LEU A 117 -13.01 1.61 -7.60
N PHE A 118 -12.52 2.84 -7.74
CA PHE A 118 -11.92 3.60 -6.65
C PHE A 118 -12.60 4.95 -6.48
N GLU A 119 -12.45 5.50 -5.29
CA GLU A 119 -12.83 6.86 -4.93
C GLU A 119 -11.73 7.49 -4.06
N TYR A 120 -11.80 8.79 -3.88
CA TYR A 120 -10.88 9.53 -3.02
C TYR A 120 -11.63 10.00 -1.77
N ALA A 121 -11.10 9.67 -0.60
CA ALA A 121 -11.69 10.12 0.67
C ALA A 121 -11.39 11.60 0.95
N GLY A 122 -10.26 12.13 0.45
CA GLY A 122 -9.87 13.53 0.59
C GLY A 122 -10.13 14.37 -0.66
N LYS A 123 -9.92 15.68 -0.54
CA LYS A 123 -9.92 16.61 -1.70
C LYS A 123 -8.69 16.37 -2.58
N ASN A 124 -8.76 16.73 -3.87
CA ASN A 124 -7.63 16.74 -4.81
C ASN A 124 -6.87 15.40 -4.97
N ASN A 125 -7.58 14.29 -5.16
CA ASN A 125 -7.00 12.93 -5.34
C ASN A 125 -6.19 12.42 -4.13
N TYR A 126 -6.49 12.93 -2.94
CA TYR A 126 -5.87 12.48 -1.69
C TYR A 126 -6.63 11.27 -1.13
N CYS A 127 -5.89 10.26 -0.61
CA CYS A 127 -6.44 9.04 -0.01
C CYS A 127 -7.28 8.17 -0.96
N LEU A 128 -6.61 7.49 -1.91
CA LEU A 128 -7.28 6.51 -2.75
C LEU A 128 -7.81 5.33 -1.91
N GLN A 129 -9.09 5.00 -2.07
CA GLN A 129 -9.73 3.84 -1.46
C GLN A 129 -10.61 3.11 -2.47
N ILE A 130 -10.89 1.82 -2.22
CA ILE A 130 -11.88 1.07 -3.00
C ILE A 130 -13.24 1.73 -2.81
N ASN A 131 -13.96 1.94 -3.90
CA ASN A 131 -15.32 2.46 -3.86
C ASN A 131 -16.30 1.37 -3.37
N PRO A 132 -16.98 1.55 -2.23
CA PRO A 132 -17.99 0.60 -1.76
C PRO A 132 -19.15 0.43 -2.75
N ALA A 133 -19.44 1.45 -3.56
CA ALA A 133 -20.44 1.42 -4.62
C ALA A 133 -19.93 0.80 -5.94
N SER A 134 -18.73 0.19 -5.96
CA SER A 134 -18.17 -0.43 -7.17
C SER A 134 -19.04 -1.54 -7.77
N SER A 135 -19.96 -2.12 -6.99
CA SER A 135 -20.97 -3.08 -7.46
C SER A 135 -21.92 -2.53 -8.53
N ILE A 136 -21.96 -1.21 -8.73
CA ILE A 136 -22.64 -0.60 -9.89
C ILE A 136 -22.07 -1.10 -11.22
N ASN A 137 -20.79 -1.47 -11.22
CA ASN A 137 -20.14 -2.16 -12.33
C ASN A 137 -20.25 -3.68 -12.09
N PRO A 138 -21.01 -4.42 -12.92
CA PRO A 138 -21.22 -5.85 -12.72
C PRO A 138 -19.92 -6.67 -12.79
N ASP A 139 -18.90 -6.15 -13.46
CA ASP A 139 -17.60 -6.81 -13.64
C ASP A 139 -16.53 -6.32 -12.64
N HIS A 140 -16.90 -5.52 -11.63
CA HIS A 140 -15.93 -4.89 -10.71
C HIS A 140 -15.00 -5.91 -10.03
N LEU A 141 -15.50 -7.08 -9.60
CA LEU A 141 -14.65 -8.12 -9.00
C LEU A 141 -13.62 -8.67 -9.99
N THR A 142 -14.00 -8.82 -11.27
CA THR A 142 -13.08 -9.24 -12.33
C THR A 142 -12.00 -8.19 -12.57
N TYR A 143 -12.36 -6.91 -12.53
CA TYR A 143 -11.40 -5.81 -12.58
C TYR A 143 -10.47 -5.79 -11.37
N PHE A 144 -10.96 -5.99 -10.14
CA PHE A 144 -10.10 -6.09 -8.96
C PHE A 144 -9.13 -7.26 -9.05
N ARG A 145 -9.58 -8.42 -9.54
CA ARG A 145 -8.70 -9.57 -9.78
C ARG A 145 -7.62 -9.27 -10.83
N PHE A 146 -7.98 -8.58 -11.91
CA PHE A 146 -7.02 -8.07 -12.90
C PHE A 146 -5.99 -7.12 -12.28
N ILE A 147 -6.45 -6.13 -11.50
CA ILE A 147 -5.57 -5.19 -10.81
C ILE A 147 -4.65 -5.95 -9.86
N GLY A 148 -5.15 -6.92 -9.09
CA GLY A 148 -4.35 -7.80 -8.25
C GLY A 148 -3.20 -8.47 -9.02
N ARG A 149 -3.50 -9.09 -10.18
CA ARG A 149 -2.49 -9.67 -11.07
C ARG A 149 -1.48 -8.63 -11.56
N PHE A 150 -1.96 -7.46 -11.99
CA PHE A 150 -1.12 -6.37 -12.49
C PHE A 150 -0.14 -5.86 -11.43
N ILE A 151 -0.59 -5.62 -10.19
CA ILE A 151 0.26 -5.19 -9.08
C ILE A 151 1.28 -6.28 -8.70
N ALA A 152 0.86 -7.54 -8.69
CA ALA A 152 1.77 -8.66 -8.48
C ALA A 152 2.83 -8.77 -9.58
N MET A 153 2.45 -8.53 -10.85
CA MET A 153 3.40 -8.47 -11.97
C MET A 153 4.41 -7.33 -11.79
N ALA A 154 3.99 -6.16 -11.32
CA ALA A 154 4.89 -5.03 -11.08
C ALA A 154 5.99 -5.41 -10.06
N LEU A 155 5.59 -6.00 -8.92
CA LEU A 155 6.53 -6.51 -7.91
C LEU A 155 7.45 -7.61 -8.46
N TYR A 156 6.87 -8.61 -9.13
CA TYR A 156 7.62 -9.75 -9.64
C TYR A 156 8.66 -9.35 -10.68
N HIS A 157 8.31 -8.44 -11.59
CA HIS A 157 9.21 -7.97 -12.66
C HIS A 157 10.09 -6.78 -12.26
N GLY A 158 9.95 -6.27 -11.03
CA GLY A 158 10.71 -5.13 -10.53
C GLY A 158 10.41 -3.85 -11.31
N LYS A 159 9.12 -3.56 -11.51
CA LYS A 159 8.62 -2.37 -12.19
C LYS A 159 7.82 -1.53 -11.20
N PHE A 160 7.94 -0.22 -11.34
CA PHE A 160 7.25 0.72 -10.48
C PHE A 160 5.91 1.14 -11.09
N ILE A 161 4.99 1.50 -10.21
CA ILE A 161 3.64 1.98 -10.52
C ILE A 161 3.37 3.27 -9.73
N ASP A 162 2.35 4.00 -10.15
CA ASP A 162 1.92 5.23 -9.47
C ASP A 162 0.41 5.25 -9.23
N THR A 163 -0.16 4.12 -8.80
CA THR A 163 -1.58 4.01 -8.49
C THR A 163 -1.94 4.77 -7.20
N GLY A 164 -0.98 4.89 -6.27
CA GLY A 164 -1.17 5.67 -5.04
C GLY A 164 -2.03 5.04 -3.95
N PHE A 165 -1.94 3.71 -3.79
CA PHE A 165 -2.51 3.02 -2.63
C PHE A 165 -1.94 3.54 -1.32
N THR A 166 -2.78 3.54 -0.28
CA THR A 166 -2.43 4.00 1.07
C THR A 166 -1.73 2.91 1.87
N LEU A 167 -0.98 3.29 2.92
CA LEU A 167 -0.33 2.32 3.83
C LEU A 167 -1.31 1.28 4.41
N PRO A 168 -2.56 1.62 4.75
CA PRO A 168 -3.52 0.64 5.27
C PRO A 168 -3.95 -0.39 4.22
N PHE A 169 -3.98 -0.02 2.93
CA PHE A 169 -4.18 -0.99 1.85
C PHE A 169 -3.03 -2.01 1.81
N TYR A 170 -1.78 -1.56 1.94
CA TYR A 170 -0.62 -2.46 2.05
C TYR A 170 -0.64 -3.30 3.34
N LYS A 171 -1.17 -2.78 4.45
CA LYS A 171 -1.40 -3.59 5.66
C LYS A 171 -2.35 -4.75 5.38
N ARG A 172 -3.44 -4.53 4.63
CA ARG A 172 -4.34 -5.61 4.20
C ARG A 172 -3.63 -6.67 3.35
N MET A 173 -2.74 -6.26 2.44
CA MET A 173 -1.91 -7.21 1.67
C MET A 173 -0.96 -8.04 2.54
N LEU A 174 -0.52 -7.49 3.67
CA LEU A 174 0.38 -8.16 4.62
C LEU A 174 -0.35 -8.91 5.73
N ASP A 175 -1.69 -9.04 5.62
CA ASP A 175 -2.55 -9.60 6.67
C ASP A 175 -2.34 -8.92 8.04
N LYS A 176 -2.06 -7.61 8.02
CA LYS A 176 -1.92 -6.78 9.21
C LYS A 176 -3.21 -6.02 9.47
N LYS A 177 -3.63 -6.02 10.74
CA LYS A 177 -4.74 -5.20 11.22
C LYS A 177 -4.38 -3.70 11.12
N PRO A 178 -5.14 -2.89 10.37
CA PRO A 178 -5.01 -1.44 10.45
C PRO A 178 -5.32 -0.92 11.86
N THR A 179 -4.76 0.22 12.23
CA THR A 179 -4.90 0.81 13.56
C THR A 179 -5.62 2.15 13.50
N LEU A 180 -6.03 2.69 14.65
CA LEU A 180 -6.64 4.03 14.71
C LEU A 180 -5.78 5.12 14.05
N LYS A 181 -4.45 5.03 14.18
CA LYS A 181 -3.52 5.97 13.55
C LYS A 181 -3.59 5.94 12.01
N ASP A 182 -3.96 4.80 11.43
CA ASP A 182 -4.11 4.70 9.98
C ASP A 182 -5.28 5.55 9.46
N LEU A 183 -6.31 5.78 10.27
CA LEU A 183 -7.44 6.64 9.92
C LEU A 183 -7.05 8.10 9.79
N GLU A 184 -6.06 8.57 10.57
CA GLU A 184 -5.51 9.94 10.45
C GLU A 184 -5.03 10.24 9.02
N SER A 185 -4.59 9.20 8.29
CA SER A 185 -4.08 9.35 6.92
C SER A 185 -5.13 9.13 5.83
N ILE A 186 -6.31 8.61 6.14
CA ILE A 186 -7.35 8.26 5.14
C ILE A 186 -8.59 9.13 5.32
N ASP A 187 -9.02 9.31 6.56
CA ASP A 187 -10.27 9.95 6.91
C ASP A 187 -10.08 10.76 8.20
N PRO A 188 -9.47 11.95 8.10
CA PRO A 188 -9.12 12.73 9.29
C PRO A 188 -10.34 13.22 10.06
N GLU A 189 -11.47 13.44 9.38
CA GLU A 189 -12.73 13.80 10.03
C GLU A 189 -13.22 12.65 10.91
N PHE A 190 -13.25 11.43 10.36
CA PHE A 190 -13.60 10.24 11.13
C PHE A 190 -12.60 9.95 12.26
N TYR A 191 -11.29 10.09 12.01
CA TYR A 191 -10.26 9.97 13.04
C TYR A 191 -10.49 10.96 14.19
N ASN A 192 -10.73 12.23 13.89
CA ASN A 192 -10.99 13.26 14.91
C ASN A 192 -12.26 12.95 15.71
N SER A 193 -13.31 12.42 15.06
CA SER A 193 -14.52 12.00 15.77
C SER A 193 -14.26 10.87 16.76
N ILE A 194 -13.44 9.89 16.40
CA ILE A 194 -13.04 8.80 17.29
C ILE A 194 -12.14 9.31 18.42
N MET A 195 -11.20 10.18 18.11
CA MET A 195 -10.34 10.80 19.12
C MET A 195 -11.16 11.62 20.12
N TRP A 196 -12.20 12.31 19.66
CA TRP A 196 -13.12 13.04 20.53
C TRP A 196 -13.86 12.07 21.48
N VAL A 197 -14.41 10.97 20.97
CA VAL A 197 -15.03 9.92 21.80
C VAL A 197 -14.05 9.34 22.83
N LYS A 198 -12.78 9.21 22.44
CA LYS A 198 -11.73 8.71 23.33
C LYS A 198 -11.40 9.68 24.46
N GLU A 199 -11.28 10.96 24.15
CA GLU A 199 -10.76 12.00 25.05
C GLU A 199 -11.82 12.64 25.95
N ASN A 200 -13.10 12.49 25.63
CA ASN A 200 -14.21 13.09 26.38
C ASN A 200 -15.03 12.03 27.12
N ASN A 201 -15.68 12.45 28.20
CA ASN A 201 -16.66 11.62 28.91
C ASN A 201 -18.02 11.73 28.22
N LEU A 202 -18.52 10.61 27.69
CA LEU A 202 -19.76 10.58 26.90
C LEU A 202 -21.00 10.99 27.71
N GLU A 203 -21.07 10.61 28.98
CA GLU A 203 -22.19 10.92 29.88
C GLU A 203 -22.23 12.43 30.20
N GLU A 204 -21.07 13.03 30.48
CA GLU A 204 -20.96 14.47 30.77
C GLU A 204 -21.32 15.32 29.54
N CYS A 205 -21.05 14.81 28.33
CA CYS A 205 -21.38 15.48 27.09
C CYS A 205 -22.84 15.27 26.64
N GLY A 206 -23.59 14.37 27.29
CA GLY A 206 -24.95 14.00 26.89
C GLY A 206 -25.01 13.33 25.51
N VAL A 207 -23.97 12.59 25.13
CA VAL A 207 -23.88 11.90 23.84
C VAL A 207 -24.19 10.42 24.05
N GLU A 208 -25.28 9.95 23.44
CA GLU A 208 -25.64 8.53 23.41
C GLU A 208 -25.15 7.90 22.11
N LEU A 209 -24.21 6.96 22.22
CA LEU A 209 -23.74 6.14 21.10
C LEU A 209 -24.11 4.68 21.38
N TYR A 210 -24.34 3.92 20.32
CA TYR A 210 -24.59 2.49 20.39
C TYR A 210 -23.56 1.75 19.52
N PHE A 211 -23.40 0.45 19.72
CA PHE A 211 -22.52 -0.39 18.90
C PHE A 211 -23.12 -0.69 17.51
N ALA A 212 -23.55 0.35 16.80
CA ALA A 212 -24.07 0.30 15.43
C ALA A 212 -23.61 1.53 14.64
N GLN A 213 -23.52 1.38 13.32
CA GLN A 213 -23.17 2.46 12.40
C GLN A 213 -23.98 2.41 11.12
N ASP A 214 -24.39 3.59 10.66
CA ASP A 214 -25.07 3.73 9.39
C ASP A 214 -24.05 3.90 8.24
N MET A 215 -24.34 3.24 7.13
CA MET A 215 -23.61 3.37 5.89
C MET A 215 -24.59 3.67 4.76
N GLU A 216 -24.29 4.72 4.00
CA GLU A 216 -25.01 5.07 2.79
C GLU A 216 -24.22 4.58 1.57
N ILE A 217 -24.86 3.74 0.74
CA ILE A 217 -24.32 3.30 -0.55
C ILE A 217 -25.39 3.59 -1.60
N LEU A 218 -25.04 4.41 -2.61
CA LEU A 218 -25.94 4.76 -3.72
C LEU A 218 -27.31 5.32 -3.25
N GLY A 219 -27.32 6.14 -2.21
CA GLY A 219 -28.55 6.74 -1.65
C GLY A 219 -29.36 5.82 -0.72
N LYS A 220 -28.93 4.56 -0.54
CA LYS A 220 -29.56 3.63 0.39
C LYS A 220 -28.78 3.61 1.70
N VAL A 221 -29.43 4.01 2.78
CA VAL A 221 -28.89 3.90 4.15
C VAL A 221 -29.16 2.50 4.69
N SER A 222 -28.14 1.88 5.27
CA SER A 222 -28.21 0.61 5.99
C SER A 222 -27.49 0.73 7.32
N SER A 223 -28.10 0.25 8.40
CA SER A 223 -27.46 0.19 9.71
C SER A 223 -26.75 -1.15 9.88
N HIS A 224 -25.56 -1.12 10.50
CA HIS A 224 -24.71 -2.27 10.73
C HIS A 224 -24.30 -2.34 12.20
N ALA A 225 -24.69 -3.41 12.88
CA ALA A 225 -24.21 -3.70 14.22
C ALA A 225 -22.69 -3.99 14.20
N LEU A 226 -21.93 -3.34 15.06
CA LEU A 226 -20.49 -3.53 15.22
C LEU A 226 -20.15 -4.85 15.93
N LYS A 227 -21.09 -5.36 16.73
CA LYS A 227 -21.05 -6.68 17.39
C LYS A 227 -22.48 -7.24 17.52
N GLU A 228 -22.59 -8.52 17.87
CA GLU A 228 -23.88 -9.16 18.08
C GLU A 228 -24.68 -8.45 19.19
N GLY A 229 -25.92 -8.04 18.88
CA GLY A 229 -26.75 -7.25 19.80
C GLY A 229 -26.31 -5.78 19.98
N GLY A 230 -25.35 -5.31 19.20
CA GLY A 230 -24.76 -3.97 19.37
C GLY A 230 -25.71 -2.79 19.11
N GLU A 231 -26.82 -3.01 18.39
CA GLU A 231 -27.84 -1.98 18.14
C GLU A 231 -28.51 -1.49 19.44
N ASP A 232 -28.63 -2.36 20.45
CA ASP A 232 -29.27 -2.06 21.73
C ASP A 232 -28.26 -1.79 22.85
N GLU A 233 -26.95 -1.96 22.59
CA GLU A 233 -25.91 -1.78 23.60
C GLU A 233 -25.35 -0.35 23.57
N LEU A 234 -25.57 0.39 24.66
CA LEU A 234 -25.05 1.75 24.84
C LEU A 234 -23.54 1.73 25.06
N VAL A 235 -22.84 2.68 24.42
CA VAL A 235 -21.43 2.96 24.65
C VAL A 235 -21.28 3.79 25.92
N THR A 236 -20.51 3.28 26.87
CA THR A 236 -20.19 3.86 28.17
C THR A 236 -18.67 4.05 28.30
N GLU A 237 -18.23 4.75 29.34
CA GLU A 237 -16.79 4.90 29.61
C GLU A 237 -16.06 3.55 29.82
N GLU A 238 -16.77 2.52 30.27
CA GLU A 238 -16.20 1.19 30.52
C GLU A 238 -15.99 0.40 29.22
N ASN A 239 -16.87 0.56 28.21
CA ASN A 239 -16.81 -0.20 26.96
C ASN A 239 -16.36 0.63 25.75
N LYS A 240 -16.09 1.93 25.90
CA LYS A 240 -15.72 2.83 24.78
C LYS A 240 -14.48 2.40 24.00
N GLU A 241 -13.49 1.78 24.65
CA GLU A 241 -12.29 1.28 23.94
C GLU A 241 -12.63 0.11 23.01
N GLU A 242 -13.59 -0.74 23.38
CA GLU A 242 -14.12 -1.79 22.50
C GLU A 242 -14.84 -1.16 21.30
N TYR A 243 -15.71 -0.18 21.56
CA TYR A 243 -16.42 0.56 20.50
C TYR A 243 -15.44 1.18 19.51
N ILE A 244 -14.41 1.88 19.99
CA ILE A 244 -13.37 2.50 19.17
C ILE A 244 -12.64 1.45 18.31
N SER A 245 -12.29 0.29 18.88
CA SER A 245 -11.64 -0.78 18.13
C SER A 245 -12.56 -1.33 17.03
N LEU A 246 -13.82 -1.65 17.35
CA LEU A 246 -14.76 -2.21 16.38
C LEU A 246 -15.12 -1.20 15.28
N LEU A 247 -15.27 0.07 15.64
CA LEU A 247 -15.55 1.15 14.70
C LEU A 247 -14.38 1.38 13.75
N THR A 248 -13.14 1.30 14.26
CA THR A 248 -11.93 1.36 13.45
C THR A 248 -11.90 0.21 12.45
N ASP A 249 -12.13 -1.02 12.91
CA ASP A 249 -12.15 -2.21 12.05
C ASP A 249 -13.21 -2.11 10.96
N TRP A 250 -14.43 -1.73 11.35
CA TRP A 250 -15.56 -1.54 10.45
C TRP A 250 -15.24 -0.50 9.36
N ARG A 251 -14.61 0.64 9.71
CA ARG A 251 -14.26 1.68 8.72
C ARG A 251 -13.30 1.18 7.63
N PHE A 252 -12.44 0.20 7.95
CA PHE A 252 -11.50 -0.40 7.01
C PHE A 252 -12.07 -1.56 6.20
N THR A 253 -13.14 -2.21 6.66
CA THR A 253 -13.72 -3.36 5.97
C THR A 253 -15.01 -3.02 5.21
N ARG A 254 -15.81 -2.07 5.70
CA ARG A 254 -17.18 -1.81 5.23
C ARG A 254 -17.31 -1.69 3.71
N GLY A 255 -18.11 -2.56 3.11
CA GLY A 255 -18.53 -2.49 1.71
C GLY A 255 -17.40 -2.72 0.70
N VAL A 256 -16.21 -3.14 1.15
CA VAL A 256 -15.03 -3.37 0.32
C VAL A 256 -14.45 -4.78 0.46
N GLU A 257 -15.15 -5.67 1.17
CA GLU A 257 -14.67 -7.02 1.50
C GLU A 257 -14.49 -7.90 0.25
N GLU A 258 -15.50 -7.94 -0.64
CA GLU A 258 -15.46 -8.76 -1.85
C GLU A 258 -14.40 -8.24 -2.84
N GLN A 259 -14.29 -6.92 -2.96
CA GLN A 259 -13.33 -6.22 -3.80
C GLN A 259 -11.90 -6.47 -3.32
N THR A 260 -11.67 -6.33 -2.00
CA THR A 260 -10.37 -6.61 -1.37
C THR A 260 -10.00 -8.07 -1.59
N LYS A 261 -10.95 -8.99 -1.38
CA LYS A 261 -10.72 -10.42 -1.63
C LYS A 261 -10.38 -10.70 -3.09
N ALA A 262 -11.14 -10.16 -4.04
CA ALA A 262 -10.88 -10.34 -5.48
C ALA A 262 -9.50 -9.82 -5.88
N PHE A 263 -9.09 -8.67 -5.34
CA PHE A 263 -7.75 -8.12 -5.50
C PHE A 263 -6.67 -9.06 -4.93
N LEU A 264 -6.83 -9.50 -3.69
CA LEU A 264 -5.86 -10.40 -3.03
C LEU A 264 -5.77 -11.75 -3.72
N ASP A 265 -6.89 -12.30 -4.20
CA ASP A 265 -6.93 -13.54 -4.99
C ASP A 265 -6.15 -13.36 -6.30
N GLY A 266 -6.41 -12.28 -7.04
CA GLY A 266 -5.68 -11.95 -8.27
C GLY A 266 -4.18 -11.75 -8.03
N PHE A 267 -3.82 -11.11 -6.92
CA PHE A 267 -2.42 -10.92 -6.53
C PHE A 267 -1.75 -12.26 -6.22
N ASN A 268 -2.37 -13.07 -5.35
CA ASN A 268 -1.82 -14.33 -4.84
C ASN A 268 -1.65 -15.40 -5.93
N GLU A 269 -2.46 -15.33 -6.99
CA GLU A 269 -2.31 -16.16 -8.19
C GLU A 269 -0.95 -15.97 -8.89
N VAL A 270 -0.41 -14.74 -8.88
CA VAL A 270 0.85 -14.40 -9.55
C VAL A 270 2.00 -14.37 -8.55
N VAL A 271 1.87 -13.67 -7.43
CA VAL A 271 2.87 -13.63 -6.35
C VAL A 271 2.23 -14.10 -5.06
N PRO A 272 2.65 -15.25 -4.49
CA PRO A 272 2.13 -15.68 -3.21
C PRO A 272 2.31 -14.60 -2.14
N LEU A 273 1.24 -14.24 -1.43
CA LEU A 273 1.29 -13.19 -0.39
C LEU A 273 2.32 -13.51 0.71
N GLU A 274 2.53 -14.79 1.00
CA GLU A 274 3.53 -15.32 1.92
C GLU A 274 4.98 -14.87 1.60
N TRP A 275 5.28 -14.50 0.34
CA TRP A 275 6.59 -13.99 -0.04
C TRP A 275 6.83 -12.56 0.47
N LEU A 276 5.76 -11.84 0.84
CA LEU A 276 5.83 -10.48 1.34
C LEU A 276 6.06 -10.40 2.86
N ARG A 277 6.06 -11.54 3.58
CA ARG A 277 6.13 -11.61 5.05
C ARG A 277 7.31 -10.88 5.71
N TYR A 278 8.38 -10.62 4.95
CA TYR A 278 9.56 -9.90 5.46
C TYR A 278 9.37 -8.39 5.51
N PHE A 279 8.41 -7.86 4.76
CA PHE A 279 8.19 -6.43 4.58
C PHE A 279 7.16 -5.90 5.58
N ASP A 280 7.34 -4.64 5.96
CA ASP A 280 6.24 -3.83 6.46
C ASP A 280 5.54 -3.07 5.34
N GLU A 281 4.42 -2.43 5.67
CA GLU A 281 3.56 -1.71 4.73
C GLU A 281 4.30 -0.56 4.02
N LYS A 282 5.30 0.04 4.68
CA LYS A 282 6.11 1.13 4.12
C LYS A 282 7.14 0.58 3.14
N GLU A 283 7.77 -0.53 3.49
CA GLU A 283 8.69 -1.23 2.60
C GLU A 283 7.97 -1.80 1.38
N LEU A 284 6.74 -2.30 1.54
CA LEU A 284 5.92 -2.78 0.43
C LEU A 284 5.49 -1.65 -0.51
N GLU A 285 5.10 -0.49 0.03
CA GLU A 285 4.88 0.72 -0.77
C GLU A 285 6.15 1.06 -1.57
N LEU A 286 7.31 1.04 -0.91
CA LEU A 286 8.59 1.38 -1.56
C LEU A 286 8.97 0.44 -2.69
N MET A 287 8.61 -0.85 -2.57
CA MET A 287 8.80 -1.85 -3.62
C MET A 287 8.00 -1.54 -4.88
N LEU A 288 6.81 -0.97 -4.73
CA LEU A 288 5.88 -0.68 -5.82
C LEU A 288 6.07 0.73 -6.40
N CYS A 289 6.33 1.72 -5.57
CA CYS A 289 6.48 3.12 -6.00
C CYS A 289 7.92 3.47 -6.37
N GLY A 290 8.90 2.71 -5.87
CA GLY A 290 10.32 2.97 -6.07
C GLY A 290 10.90 3.99 -5.08
N MET A 291 12.24 4.02 -5.00
CA MET A 291 12.98 4.99 -4.19
C MET A 291 13.33 6.22 -5.02
N GLN A 292 12.91 7.40 -4.55
CA GLN A 292 13.32 8.69 -5.09
C GLN A 292 14.48 9.25 -4.27
N GLU A 293 15.41 9.98 -4.89
CA GLU A 293 16.41 10.73 -4.12
C GLU A 293 15.78 11.95 -3.47
N ILE A 294 15.98 12.08 -2.16
CA ILE A 294 15.47 13.22 -1.40
C ILE A 294 16.48 14.36 -1.44
N ASP A 295 16.09 15.46 -2.10
CA ASP A 295 16.81 16.72 -2.04
C ASP A 295 16.60 17.38 -0.66
N LEU A 296 17.64 17.34 0.16
CA LEU A 296 17.62 17.95 1.49
C LEU A 296 17.52 19.47 1.45
N ALA A 297 18.09 20.12 0.43
CA ALA A 297 18.02 21.57 0.31
C ALA A 297 16.59 22.01 0.02
N ASP A 298 15.91 21.28 -0.88
CA ASP A 298 14.50 21.51 -1.16
C ASP A 298 13.61 21.22 0.06
N TRP A 299 13.83 20.10 0.76
CA TRP A 299 13.07 19.78 1.98
C TRP A 299 13.22 20.86 3.05
N GLN A 300 14.47 21.27 3.33
CA GLN A 300 14.74 22.29 4.34
C GLN A 300 14.17 23.66 3.96
N LYS A 301 14.20 24.02 2.67
CA LYS A 301 13.66 25.29 2.15
C LYS A 301 12.14 25.38 2.30
N ASN A 302 11.43 24.27 2.12
CA ASN A 302 9.96 24.24 2.13
C ASN A 302 9.37 23.84 3.49
N THR A 303 10.20 23.67 4.53
CA THR A 303 9.71 23.34 5.88
C THR A 303 9.26 24.59 6.63
N ILE A 304 7.99 24.59 7.03
CA ILE A 304 7.41 25.61 7.93
C ILE A 304 7.40 25.11 9.38
N TYR A 305 7.53 26.01 10.35
CA TYR A 305 7.64 25.67 11.77
C TYR A 305 6.49 26.29 12.57
N ARG A 306 5.89 25.51 13.48
CA ARG A 306 4.92 25.99 14.48
C ARG A 306 5.56 25.88 15.86
N HIS A 307 5.51 26.94 16.66
CA HIS A 307 6.17 27.06 17.97
C HIS A 307 7.70 26.86 17.97
N TYR A 308 8.31 26.82 16.78
CA TYR A 308 9.75 26.74 16.55
C TYR A 308 10.16 27.73 15.46
N THR A 309 11.47 27.98 15.36
CA THR A 309 12.06 28.72 14.24
C THR A 309 13.19 27.91 13.62
N LYS A 310 13.64 28.29 12.43
CA LYS A 310 14.80 27.68 11.77
C LYS A 310 16.09 27.70 12.63
N ASN A 311 16.16 28.61 13.62
CA ASN A 311 17.31 28.78 14.52
C ASN A 311 17.14 28.03 15.86
N SER A 312 15.99 27.39 16.09
CA SER A 312 15.74 26.65 17.32
C SER A 312 16.68 25.44 17.40
N LYS A 313 17.19 25.17 18.61
CA LYS A 313 18.18 24.11 18.85
C LYS A 313 17.73 22.74 18.32
N GLN A 314 16.46 22.39 18.57
CA GLN A 314 15.85 21.15 18.13
C GLN A 314 15.77 21.04 16.60
N ILE A 315 15.54 22.15 15.90
CA ILE A 315 15.49 22.18 14.43
C ILE A 315 16.88 21.98 13.83
N HIS A 316 17.92 22.58 14.43
CA HIS A 316 19.30 22.29 14.03
C HIS A 316 19.67 20.83 14.23
N TRP A 317 19.31 20.25 15.37
CA TRP A 317 19.54 18.83 15.64
C TRP A 317 18.78 17.92 14.68
N PHE A 318 17.52 18.23 14.39
CA PHE A 318 16.72 17.49 13.43
C PHE A 318 17.43 17.43 12.06
N TRP A 319 17.79 18.58 11.49
CA TRP A 319 18.45 18.61 10.18
C TRP A 319 19.86 18.01 10.19
N GLN A 320 20.59 18.10 11.32
CA GLN A 320 21.87 17.43 11.47
C GLN A 320 21.72 15.91 11.35
N VAL A 321 20.77 15.32 12.09
CA VAL A 321 20.51 13.88 12.01
C VAL A 321 20.00 13.47 10.62
N VAL A 322 19.08 14.25 10.03
CA VAL A 322 18.56 13.97 8.67
C VAL A 322 19.66 14.02 7.60
N LYS A 323 20.67 14.88 7.77
CA LYS A 323 21.84 14.94 6.89
C LYS A 323 22.72 13.70 7.01
N GLU A 324 22.85 13.14 8.21
CA GLU A 324 23.59 11.90 8.47
C GLU A 324 22.83 10.63 8.03
N MET A 325 21.49 10.70 7.91
CA MET A 325 20.69 9.60 7.38
C MET A 325 21.03 9.30 5.91
N ASP A 326 21.04 8.01 5.57
CA ASP A 326 21.00 7.55 4.19
C ASP A 326 19.62 7.83 3.55
N ASN A 327 19.54 7.71 2.21
CA ASN A 327 18.30 8.02 1.49
C ASN A 327 17.13 7.10 1.91
N GLU A 328 17.39 5.84 2.28
CA GLU A 328 16.36 4.92 2.77
C GLU A 328 15.71 5.45 4.06
N LYS A 329 16.52 5.85 5.05
CA LYS A 329 16.01 6.43 6.30
C LYS A 329 15.28 7.74 6.08
N ARG A 330 15.73 8.58 5.14
CA ARG A 330 15.02 9.82 4.76
C ARG A 330 13.65 9.53 4.16
N ILE A 331 13.52 8.53 3.29
CA ILE A 331 12.23 8.11 2.73
C ILE A 331 11.31 7.56 3.83
N ARG A 332 11.84 6.74 4.75
CA ARG A 332 11.05 6.25 5.90
C ARG A 332 10.55 7.39 6.79
N LEU A 333 11.35 8.45 6.96
CA LEU A 333 10.96 9.66 7.67
C LEU A 333 9.88 10.43 6.90
N LEU A 334 10.01 10.57 5.57
CA LEU A 334 8.98 11.15 4.71
C LEU A 334 7.66 10.40 4.88
N GLN A 335 7.65 9.08 4.69
CA GLN A 335 6.48 8.20 4.90
C GLN A 335 5.87 8.32 6.29
N PHE A 336 6.70 8.56 7.32
CA PHE A 336 6.20 8.74 8.68
C PHE A 336 5.40 10.04 8.83
N VAL A 337 5.81 11.11 8.14
CA VAL A 337 5.18 12.43 8.24
C VAL A 337 4.03 12.60 7.25
N THR A 338 4.18 12.10 6.02
CA THR A 338 3.24 12.34 4.91
C THR A 338 2.33 11.16 4.61
N GLY A 339 2.61 9.97 5.16
CA GLY A 339 1.88 8.75 4.88
C GLY A 339 2.21 8.09 3.54
N THR A 340 3.18 8.61 2.76
CA THR A 340 3.60 8.03 1.47
C THR A 340 5.08 8.25 1.17
N CYS A 341 5.71 7.37 0.39
CA CYS A 341 7.09 7.54 -0.06
C CYS A 341 7.26 8.40 -1.31
N ARG A 342 6.15 8.84 -1.91
CA ARG A 342 6.14 9.58 -3.17
C ARG A 342 6.31 11.08 -2.92
N LEU A 343 7.21 11.72 -3.67
CA LEU A 343 7.24 13.18 -3.78
C LEU A 343 6.50 13.63 -5.06
N PRO A 344 5.79 14.76 -4.99
CA PRO A 344 5.27 15.46 -6.18
C PRO A 344 6.38 15.84 -7.16
N VAL A 345 6.01 16.09 -8.41
CA VAL A 345 6.95 16.45 -9.47
C VAL A 345 7.70 17.75 -9.15
N GLY A 346 7.05 18.75 -8.54
CA GLY A 346 7.69 19.99 -8.09
C GLY A 346 8.43 19.91 -6.75
N GLY A 347 8.58 18.72 -6.17
CA GLY A 347 9.30 18.51 -4.92
C GLY A 347 8.50 18.90 -3.67
N PHE A 348 9.19 19.32 -2.61
CA PHE A 348 8.59 19.58 -1.30
C PHE A 348 7.69 20.83 -1.27
N THR A 349 7.84 21.74 -2.24
CA THR A 349 6.96 22.91 -2.40
C THR A 349 5.51 22.50 -2.70
N GLU A 350 5.31 21.37 -3.37
CA GLU A 350 4.01 20.89 -3.84
C GLU A 350 3.44 19.77 -2.96
N LEU A 351 3.93 19.60 -1.73
CA LEU A 351 3.39 18.58 -0.82
C LEU A 351 1.90 18.80 -0.55
N ILE A 352 1.10 17.77 -0.84
CA ILE A 352 -0.35 17.77 -0.66
C ILE A 352 -0.67 17.10 0.68
N GLY A 353 -1.53 17.74 1.46
CA GLY A 353 -2.15 17.16 2.66
C GLY A 353 -3.66 17.10 2.53
N THR A 354 -4.36 16.61 3.55
CA THR A 354 -5.82 16.46 3.54
C THR A 354 -6.61 17.73 3.16
N PRO A 355 -6.29 18.94 3.66
CA PRO A 355 -7.05 20.13 3.28
C PRO A 355 -6.76 20.63 1.86
N GLY A 356 -5.76 20.06 1.16
CA GLY A 356 -5.24 20.55 -0.12
C GLY A 356 -3.77 20.94 -0.03
#